data_AF-A0A7C4F5G7-F1
#
_entry.id   AF-A0A7C4F5G7-F1
#
_cell.length_a   1.000
_cell.length_b   1.000
_cell.length_c   1.000
_cell.angle_alpha   90.00
_cell.angle_beta   90.00
_cell.angle_gamma   90.00
#
_symmetry.space_group_name_H-M   'P 1'
#
loop_
_entity.id
_entity.type
_entity.pdbx_description
1 polymer ?
#
loop_
_entity_poly.entity_id
_entity_poly.type
_entity_poly.pdbx_seq_one_letter_code
_entity_poly.pdbx_strand_id
1 'polypeptide(L)'
;MHIQEAGVLLMKDVFSHTHLRSTIVVGIGNAIGYALNLVFFILCARYMPIQEFGVFRYFIALGMIVYSVLFSGMFTAITQFLGEKKYGNVVTSSVIFSAVCLIMILPVLYYIGSIAFTMICVALYISQIVYSVLRGMGFYRMLAYYLITTNASRILLLLLLLFFTPALEIFAGIYLLASVFPLPFLISRVLGKKLHTSFSYATLKKVLRFSVPLYISGIAYILLGNLDAVFISAYLSDVELSWYMSAKTLMAVFVFAPFAVSTVLLPETARDKRLARNLRFGVSFVLLVSTCIAIPFLLFPKNVILLVYPHEYLDAYVVLPVLSLGMCFFSLSDVFASVWTGFGKPVLEGFVYGVAACVNALTLYIIVPKLGILGGAISLLLAYGVSLMLWVCLTVAKMRKG
;
A
#
# COMPACT_ATOMS: atom_id res chain seq x y z
N MET A 1 36.56 13.69 23.30
CA MET A 1 37.17 13.34 22.00
C MET A 1 36.69 11.98 21.46
N HIS A 2 36.52 10.95 22.30
CA HIS A 2 36.08 9.60 21.85
C HIS A 2 34.62 9.44 21.36
N ILE A 3 33.69 10.37 21.64
CA ILE A 3 32.28 10.24 21.22
C ILE A 3 32.05 10.75 19.78
N GLN A 4 32.86 11.71 19.31
CA GLN A 4 32.78 12.24 17.95
C GLN A 4 33.33 11.24 16.92
N GLU A 5 34.40 10.52 17.24
CA GLU A 5 34.98 9.52 16.34
C GLU A 5 34.11 8.27 16.19
N ALA A 6 33.44 7.83 17.26
CA ALA A 6 32.48 6.72 17.20
C ALA A 6 31.25 7.06 16.33
N GLY A 7 30.78 8.31 16.39
CA GLY A 7 29.71 8.81 15.51
C GLY A 7 30.11 8.85 14.04
N VAL A 8 31.36 9.25 13.74
CA VAL A 8 31.89 9.32 12.36
C VAL A 8 32.16 7.93 11.77
N LEU A 9 32.60 6.96 12.58
CA LEU A 9 32.80 5.57 12.14
C LEU A 9 31.47 4.84 11.89
N LEU A 10 30.46 5.01 12.75
CA LEU A 10 29.09 4.54 12.51
C LEU A 10 28.45 5.21 11.27
N MET A 11 28.77 6.49 11.02
CA MET A 11 28.32 7.20 9.82
C MET A 11 28.90 6.65 8.53
N LYS A 12 30.18 6.25 8.50
CA LYS A 12 30.79 5.60 7.32
C LYS A 12 30.15 4.25 6.99
N ASP A 13 29.71 3.48 7.99
CA ASP A 13 29.07 2.18 7.76
C ASP A 13 27.63 2.32 7.23
N VAL A 14 26.84 3.25 7.77
CA VAL A 14 25.46 3.50 7.28
C VAL A 14 25.44 4.24 5.93
N PHE A 15 26.48 5.03 5.60
CA PHE A 15 26.67 5.76 4.33
C PHE A 15 27.80 5.21 3.46
N SER A 16 28.08 3.91 3.54
CA SER A 16 28.79 3.29 2.42
C SER A 16 27.99 3.55 1.13
N HIS A 17 28.66 3.82 0.00
CA HIS A 17 28.03 3.98 -1.32
C HIS A 17 26.99 2.89 -1.64
N THR A 18 27.09 1.74 -0.98
CA THR A 18 26.19 0.59 -1.00
C THR A 18 24.76 0.89 -0.50
N HIS A 19 24.57 1.65 0.58
CA HIS A 19 23.25 1.88 1.17
C HIS A 19 22.42 2.89 0.37
N LEU A 20 23.01 4.01 -0.05
CA LEU A 20 22.35 4.99 -0.90
C LEU A 20 21.96 4.41 -2.27
N ARG A 21 22.88 3.64 -2.87
CA ARG A 21 22.61 2.90 -4.12
C ARG A 21 21.48 1.89 -3.95
N SER A 22 21.36 1.27 -2.78
CA SER A 22 20.28 0.31 -2.50
C SER A 22 18.92 1.01 -2.36
N THR A 23 18.85 2.18 -1.72
CA THR A 23 17.63 2.99 -1.63
C THR A 23 17.15 3.46 -3.01
N ILE A 24 18.06 3.94 -3.85
CA ILE A 24 17.73 4.38 -5.22
C ILE A 24 17.22 3.21 -6.08
N VAL A 25 17.89 2.05 -6.00
CA VAL A 25 17.47 0.84 -6.74
C VAL A 25 16.09 0.37 -6.29
N VAL A 26 15.77 0.44 -4.99
CA VAL A 26 14.42 0.12 -4.49
C VAL A 26 13.40 1.15 -4.94
N GLY A 27 13.73 2.43 -4.87
CA GLY A 27 12.85 3.50 -5.30
C GLY A 27 12.43 3.33 -6.75
N ILE A 28 13.41 3.09 -7.65
CA ILE A 28 13.18 2.82 -9.06
C ILE A 28 12.41 1.50 -9.25
N GLY A 29 12.79 0.44 -8.53
CA GLY A 29 12.14 -0.87 -8.62
C GLY A 29 10.67 -0.82 -8.22
N ASN A 30 10.34 -0.12 -7.13
CA ASN A 30 8.96 0.12 -6.70
C ASN A 30 8.22 0.97 -7.72
N ALA A 31 8.86 2.02 -8.27
CA ALA A 31 8.24 2.87 -9.27
C ALA A 31 7.85 2.08 -10.53
N ILE A 32 8.76 1.25 -11.05
CA ILE A 32 8.50 0.35 -12.18
C ILE A 32 7.40 -0.66 -11.81
N GLY A 33 7.47 -1.26 -10.63
CA GLY A 33 6.45 -2.20 -10.16
C GLY A 33 5.05 -1.59 -10.10
N TYR A 34 4.91 -0.37 -9.58
CA TYR A 34 3.64 0.35 -9.56
C TYR A 34 3.15 0.74 -10.95
N ALA A 35 4.05 1.16 -11.85
CA ALA A 35 3.69 1.46 -13.24
C ALA A 35 3.17 0.21 -13.97
N LEU A 36 3.85 -0.94 -13.82
CA LEU A 36 3.38 -2.22 -14.37
C LEU A 36 2.03 -2.64 -13.76
N ASN A 37 1.85 -2.44 -12.45
CA ASN A 37 0.58 -2.72 -11.79
C ASN A 37 -0.56 -1.82 -12.31
N LEU A 38 -0.28 -0.54 -12.57
CA LEU A 38 -1.24 0.38 -13.21
C LEU A 38 -1.61 -0.09 -14.61
N VAL A 39 -0.61 -0.45 -15.44
CA VAL A 39 -0.83 -1.01 -16.78
C VAL A 39 -1.68 -2.28 -16.72
N PHE A 40 -1.39 -3.20 -15.78
CA PHE A 40 -2.19 -4.41 -15.60
C PHE A 40 -3.67 -4.10 -15.36
N PHE A 41 -4.00 -3.18 -14.44
CA PHE A 41 -5.40 -2.83 -14.19
C PHE A 41 -6.07 -2.09 -15.35
N ILE A 42 -5.32 -1.29 -16.11
CA ILE A 42 -5.82 -0.67 -17.35
C ILE A 42 -6.16 -1.74 -18.40
N LEU A 43 -5.31 -2.74 -18.56
CA LEU A 43 -5.58 -3.87 -19.47
C LEU A 43 -6.77 -4.70 -18.97
N CYS A 44 -6.87 -4.99 -17.67
CA CYS A 44 -8.05 -5.66 -17.11
C CYS A 44 -9.33 -4.93 -17.47
N ALA A 45 -9.39 -3.60 -17.28
CA ALA A 45 -10.57 -2.82 -17.62
C ALA A 45 -10.95 -2.83 -19.11
N ARG A 46 -10.01 -3.19 -20.01
CA ARG A 46 -10.26 -3.28 -21.46
C ARG A 46 -10.74 -4.65 -21.92
N TYR A 47 -10.37 -5.71 -21.20
CA TYR A 47 -10.64 -7.10 -21.59
C TYR A 47 -11.70 -7.78 -20.72
N MET A 48 -11.95 -7.24 -19.53
CA MET A 48 -12.96 -7.74 -18.61
C MET A 48 -14.28 -6.99 -18.85
N PRO A 49 -15.44 -7.67 -18.77
CA PRO A 49 -16.73 -6.99 -18.73
C PRO A 49 -16.74 -5.93 -17.63
N ILE A 50 -17.34 -4.76 -17.91
CA ILE A 50 -17.34 -3.65 -16.97
C ILE A 50 -17.90 -4.05 -15.61
N GLN A 51 -18.92 -4.89 -15.53
CA GLN A 51 -19.49 -5.36 -14.26
C GLN A 51 -18.47 -6.15 -13.43
N GLU A 52 -17.69 -7.02 -14.07
CA GLU A 52 -16.73 -7.87 -13.36
C GLU A 52 -15.48 -7.10 -12.91
N PHE A 53 -15.07 -6.06 -13.64
CA PHE A 53 -13.89 -5.27 -13.28
C PHE A 53 -14.02 -4.59 -11.90
N GLY A 54 -15.20 -4.03 -11.61
CA GLY A 54 -15.51 -3.40 -10.34
C GLY A 54 -15.48 -4.40 -9.21
N VAL A 55 -16.12 -5.56 -9.41
CA VAL A 55 -16.12 -6.67 -8.45
C VAL A 55 -14.70 -7.19 -8.20
N PHE A 56 -13.88 -7.34 -9.25
CA PHE A 56 -12.48 -7.74 -9.12
C PHE A 56 -11.68 -6.76 -8.27
N ARG A 57 -11.82 -5.45 -8.52
CA ARG A 57 -11.16 -4.39 -7.75
C ARG A 57 -11.67 -4.33 -6.31
N TYR A 58 -12.96 -4.54 -6.10
CA TYR A 58 -13.57 -4.64 -4.78
C TYR A 58 -13.04 -5.84 -4.00
N PHE A 59 -12.91 -7.02 -4.61
CA PHE A 59 -12.32 -8.20 -3.98
C PHE A 59 -10.87 -7.95 -3.52
N ILE A 60 -10.09 -7.20 -4.30
CA ILE A 60 -8.75 -6.79 -3.88
C ILE A 60 -8.82 -5.84 -2.67
N ALA A 61 -9.70 -4.84 -2.71
CA ALA A 61 -9.87 -3.87 -1.62
C ALA A 61 -10.35 -4.54 -0.31
N LEU A 62 -11.38 -5.38 -0.40
CA LEU A 62 -11.90 -6.17 0.73
C LEU A 62 -10.85 -7.17 1.22
N GLY A 63 -10.15 -7.84 0.31
CA GLY A 63 -9.05 -8.75 0.63
C GLY A 63 -7.93 -8.06 1.40
N MET A 64 -7.58 -6.82 1.04
CA MET A 64 -6.61 -5.99 1.78
C MET A 64 -7.12 -5.66 3.19
N ILE A 65 -8.40 -5.35 3.37
CA ILE A 65 -9.01 -5.11 4.69
C ILE A 65 -8.94 -6.37 5.55
N VAL A 66 -9.44 -7.50 5.04
CA VAL A 66 -9.40 -8.81 5.73
C VAL A 66 -7.97 -9.15 6.14
N TYR A 67 -7.03 -9.02 5.20
CA TYR A 67 -5.62 -9.25 5.44
C TYR A 67 -5.05 -8.32 6.53
N SER A 68 -5.40 -7.03 6.52
CA SER A 68 -4.86 -6.06 7.47
C SER A 68 -5.24 -6.39 8.92
N VAL A 69 -6.46 -6.89 9.13
CA VAL A 69 -6.95 -7.30 10.45
C VAL A 69 -6.26 -8.57 10.93
N LEU A 70 -6.02 -9.52 10.02
CA LEU A 70 -5.51 -10.85 10.38
C LEU A 70 -3.98 -10.92 10.50
N PHE A 71 -3.26 -10.20 9.64
CA PHE A 71 -1.84 -10.48 9.40
C PHE A 71 -0.93 -9.24 9.52
N SER A 72 -1.46 -8.01 9.45
CA SER A 72 -0.65 -6.78 9.35
C SER A 72 0.47 -6.71 10.39
N GLY A 73 0.13 -6.86 11.67
CA GLY A 73 1.13 -6.77 12.74
C GLY A 73 2.13 -7.92 12.73
N MET A 74 1.79 -9.11 12.24
CA MET A 74 2.76 -10.21 12.10
C MET A 74 3.83 -9.86 11.07
N PHE A 75 3.43 -9.29 9.95
CA PHE A 75 4.32 -8.95 8.84
C PHE A 75 5.23 -7.77 9.19
N THR A 76 4.71 -6.79 9.94
CA THR A 76 5.53 -5.75 10.56
C THR A 76 6.55 -6.34 11.53
N ALA A 77 6.15 -7.31 12.37
CA ALA A 77 7.08 -7.95 13.28
C ALA A 77 8.13 -8.81 12.57
N ILE A 78 7.78 -9.57 11.52
CA ILE A 78 8.74 -10.27 10.67
C ILE A 78 9.79 -9.29 10.15
N THR A 79 9.35 -8.14 9.64
CA THR A 79 10.25 -7.10 9.12
C THR A 79 11.19 -6.57 10.21
N GLN A 80 10.66 -6.25 11.39
CA GLN A 80 11.43 -5.71 12.51
C GLN A 80 12.45 -6.71 13.06
N PHE A 81 12.01 -7.91 13.42
CA PHE A 81 12.87 -8.91 14.08
C PHE A 81 13.97 -9.45 13.16
N LEU A 82 13.68 -9.57 11.85
CA LEU A 82 14.71 -9.89 10.86
C LEU A 82 15.75 -8.77 10.75
N GLY A 83 15.33 -7.50 10.77
CA GLY A 83 16.21 -6.35 10.73
C GLY A 83 17.16 -6.27 11.92
N GLU A 84 16.72 -6.72 13.11
CA GLU A 84 17.52 -6.78 14.33
C GLU A 84 18.49 -7.98 14.39
N LYS A 85 18.59 -8.82 13.34
CA LYS A 85 19.45 -10.01 13.31
C LYS A 85 19.18 -10.98 14.48
N LYS A 86 17.95 -11.05 14.99
CA LYS A 86 17.55 -12.08 15.98
C LYS A 86 17.09 -13.32 15.22
N TYR A 87 18.00 -14.29 15.11
CA TYR A 87 17.98 -15.29 14.04
C TYR A 87 16.98 -16.44 14.24
N GLY A 88 16.23 -16.73 13.16
CA GLY A 88 15.68 -18.04 12.85
C GLY A 88 14.24 -18.27 13.29
N ASN A 89 14.04 -18.51 14.58
CA ASN A 89 12.76 -18.98 15.10
C ASN A 89 11.62 -17.98 14.88
N VAL A 90 11.92 -16.68 14.80
CA VAL A 90 10.92 -15.64 14.59
C VAL A 90 10.28 -15.77 13.22
N VAL A 91 11.08 -15.93 12.16
CA VAL A 91 10.56 -16.04 10.78
C VAL A 91 9.74 -17.30 10.66
N THR A 92 10.30 -18.43 11.08
CA THR A 92 9.63 -19.74 10.99
C THR A 92 8.34 -19.75 11.80
N SER A 93 8.35 -19.24 13.05
CA SER A 93 7.14 -19.20 13.88
C SER A 93 6.08 -18.24 13.33
N SER A 94 6.48 -17.12 12.74
CA SER A 94 5.55 -16.14 12.16
C SER A 94 4.95 -16.63 10.84
N VAL A 95 5.77 -17.25 9.96
CA VAL A 95 5.33 -17.85 8.71
C VAL A 95 4.39 -19.04 8.96
N ILE A 96 4.75 -19.93 9.91
CA ILE A 96 3.90 -21.07 10.26
C ILE A 96 2.56 -20.58 10.81
N PHE A 97 2.57 -19.65 11.77
CA PHE A 97 1.33 -19.14 12.35
C PHE A 97 0.49 -18.42 11.29
N SER A 98 1.09 -17.56 10.45
CA SER A 98 0.35 -16.86 9.40
C SER A 98 -0.23 -17.83 8.36
N ALA A 99 0.46 -18.94 8.08
CA ALA A 99 -0.05 -20.00 7.21
C ALA A 99 -1.22 -20.75 7.86
N VAL A 100 -1.15 -21.06 9.16
CA VAL A 100 -2.25 -21.68 9.90
C VAL A 100 -3.47 -20.75 9.92
N CYS A 101 -3.28 -19.46 10.20
CA CYS A 101 -4.35 -18.46 10.13
C CYS A 101 -4.97 -18.36 8.74
N LEU A 102 -4.17 -18.42 7.67
CA LEU A 102 -4.68 -18.48 6.31
C LEU A 102 -5.54 -19.73 6.10
N ILE A 103 -5.02 -20.92 6.42
CA ILE A 103 -5.74 -22.19 6.24
C ILE A 103 -7.06 -22.19 7.01
N MET A 104 -7.08 -21.69 8.25
CA MET A 104 -8.29 -21.61 9.06
C MET A 104 -9.34 -20.67 8.46
N ILE A 105 -8.92 -19.60 7.76
CA ILE A 105 -9.87 -18.65 7.17
C ILE A 105 -10.31 -19.01 5.75
N LEU A 106 -9.59 -19.87 5.01
CA LEU A 106 -9.96 -20.25 3.65
C LEU A 106 -11.43 -20.73 3.51
N PRO A 107 -11.98 -21.59 4.40
CA PRO A 107 -13.37 -22.01 4.30
C PRO A 107 -14.34 -20.84 4.47
N VAL A 108 -14.01 -19.90 5.36
CA VAL A 108 -14.80 -18.70 5.63
C VAL A 108 -14.76 -17.75 4.44
N LEU A 109 -13.59 -17.52 3.83
CA LEU A 109 -13.45 -16.68 2.64
C LEU A 109 -14.21 -17.27 1.44
N TYR A 110 -14.17 -18.58 1.28
CA TYR A 110 -14.91 -19.27 0.24
C TYR A 110 -16.43 -19.17 0.44
N TYR A 111 -16.90 -19.38 1.68
CA TYR A 111 -18.33 -19.34 1.99
C TYR A 111 -18.93 -17.94 1.91
N ILE A 112 -18.20 -16.92 2.38
CA ILE A 112 -18.68 -15.53 2.41
C ILE A 112 -18.58 -14.86 1.03
N GLY A 113 -17.54 -15.17 0.26
CA GLY A 113 -17.27 -14.52 -1.01
C GLY A 113 -17.48 -15.47 -2.19
N SER A 114 -16.37 -15.89 -2.77
CA SER A 114 -16.33 -16.76 -3.94
C SER A 114 -14.97 -17.42 -4.06
N ILE A 115 -14.82 -18.33 -5.04
CA ILE A 115 -13.52 -18.90 -5.37
C ILE A 115 -12.54 -17.81 -5.84
N ALA A 116 -13.01 -16.84 -6.64
CA ALA A 116 -12.21 -15.71 -7.10
C ALA A 116 -11.73 -14.84 -5.93
N PHE A 117 -12.61 -14.52 -4.98
CA PHE A 117 -12.24 -13.76 -3.77
C PHE A 117 -11.20 -14.51 -2.93
N THR A 118 -11.37 -15.83 -2.79
CA THR A 118 -10.43 -16.69 -2.06
C THR A 118 -9.04 -16.70 -2.73
N MET A 119 -8.99 -16.86 -4.06
CA MET A 119 -7.75 -16.79 -4.84
C MET A 119 -7.03 -15.45 -4.67
N ILE A 120 -7.76 -14.34 -4.70
CA ILE A 120 -7.20 -12.99 -4.48
C ILE A 120 -6.63 -12.86 -3.06
N CYS A 121 -7.36 -13.32 -2.04
CA CYS A 121 -6.88 -13.28 -0.65
C CYS A 121 -5.58 -14.10 -0.48
N VAL A 122 -5.51 -15.29 -1.07
CA VAL A 122 -4.28 -16.12 -1.05
C VAL A 122 -3.13 -15.41 -1.76
N ALA A 123 -3.38 -14.80 -2.92
CA ALA A 123 -2.36 -14.06 -3.67
C ALA A 123 -1.81 -12.87 -2.89
N LEU A 124 -2.69 -12.11 -2.21
CA LEU A 124 -2.31 -10.99 -1.35
C LEU A 124 -1.47 -11.46 -0.17
N TYR A 125 -1.86 -12.55 0.48
CA TYR A 125 -1.09 -13.17 1.55
C TYR A 125 0.32 -13.55 1.09
N ILE A 126 0.44 -14.29 -0.03
CA ILE A 126 1.74 -14.72 -0.59
C ILE A 126 2.61 -13.51 -0.90
N SER A 127 2.03 -12.48 -1.54
CA SER A 127 2.76 -11.27 -1.89
C SER A 127 3.31 -10.55 -0.66
N GLN A 128 2.50 -10.45 0.38
CA GLN A 128 2.85 -9.72 1.58
C GLN A 128 3.85 -10.46 2.50
N ILE A 129 3.77 -11.80 2.58
CA ILE A 129 4.79 -12.56 3.32
C ILE A 129 6.16 -12.47 2.64
N VAL A 130 6.20 -12.58 1.31
CA VAL A 130 7.44 -12.43 0.53
C VAL A 130 8.01 -11.02 0.71
N TYR A 131 7.16 -10.00 0.56
CA TYR A 131 7.55 -8.61 0.77
C TYR A 131 8.14 -8.39 2.17
N SER A 132 7.49 -8.90 3.21
CA SER A 132 7.91 -8.72 4.61
C SER A 132 9.22 -9.44 4.93
N VAL A 133 9.42 -10.66 4.41
CA VAL A 133 10.66 -11.42 4.59
C VAL A 133 11.82 -10.75 3.86
N LEU A 134 11.65 -10.40 2.57
CA LEU A 134 12.70 -9.75 1.78
C LEU A 134 13.07 -8.38 2.34
N ARG A 135 12.07 -7.59 2.77
CA ARG A 135 12.27 -6.30 3.43
C ARG A 135 13.00 -6.46 4.76
N GLY A 136 12.56 -7.40 5.61
CA GLY A 136 13.19 -7.69 6.89
C GLY A 136 14.64 -8.15 6.77
N MET A 137 14.96 -8.96 5.76
CA MET A 137 16.34 -9.38 5.46
C MET A 137 17.20 -8.27 4.83
N GLY A 138 16.61 -7.14 4.45
CA GLY A 138 17.28 -6.07 3.71
C GLY A 138 17.64 -6.46 2.27
N PHE A 139 16.97 -7.47 1.68
CA PHE A 139 17.18 -7.89 0.28
C PHE A 139 16.36 -7.04 -0.68
N TYR A 140 16.58 -5.74 -0.58
CA TYR A 140 15.98 -4.66 -1.34
C TYR A 140 16.01 -4.86 -2.87
N ARG A 141 17.11 -5.40 -3.43
CA ARG A 141 17.18 -5.74 -4.86
C ARG A 141 16.26 -6.90 -5.25
N MET A 142 16.14 -7.91 -4.40
CA MET A 142 15.23 -9.04 -4.63
C MET A 142 13.77 -8.63 -4.44
N LEU A 143 13.50 -7.69 -3.54
CA LEU A 143 12.17 -7.10 -3.37
C LEU A 143 11.74 -6.34 -4.62
N ALA A 144 12.62 -5.50 -5.19
CA ALA A 144 12.37 -4.85 -6.47
C ALA A 144 12.15 -5.88 -7.60
N TYR A 145 12.99 -6.90 -7.69
CA TYR A 145 12.82 -8.00 -8.65
C TYR A 145 11.47 -8.70 -8.50
N TYR A 146 11.04 -9.01 -7.27
CA TYR A 146 9.75 -9.64 -6.98
C TYR A 146 8.59 -8.79 -7.50
N LEU A 147 8.56 -7.50 -7.16
CA LEU A 147 7.49 -6.59 -7.59
C LEU A 147 7.43 -6.46 -9.12
N ILE A 148 8.58 -6.32 -9.78
CA ILE A 148 8.63 -6.20 -11.24
C ILE A 148 8.17 -7.50 -11.88
N THR A 149 8.71 -8.66 -11.46
CA THR A 149 8.39 -9.95 -12.07
C THR A 149 6.96 -10.41 -11.82
N THR A 150 6.38 -10.15 -10.64
CA THR A 150 4.96 -10.41 -10.37
C THR A 150 4.07 -9.55 -11.26
N ASN A 151 4.32 -8.25 -11.40
CA ASN A 151 3.45 -7.42 -12.24
C ASN A 151 3.67 -7.68 -13.74
N ALA A 152 4.90 -7.97 -14.17
CA ALA A 152 5.18 -8.37 -15.54
C ALA A 152 4.53 -9.73 -15.88
N SER A 153 4.55 -10.70 -14.97
CA SER A 153 3.89 -12.00 -15.19
C SER A 153 2.37 -11.87 -15.20
N ARG A 154 1.77 -10.96 -14.41
CA ARG A 154 0.34 -10.63 -14.52
C ARG A 154 -0.03 -10.15 -15.93
N ILE A 155 0.74 -9.22 -16.49
CA ILE A 155 0.53 -8.72 -17.85
C ILE A 155 0.71 -9.85 -18.86
N LEU A 156 1.80 -10.62 -18.76
CA LEU A 156 2.06 -11.72 -19.69
C LEU A 156 0.95 -12.77 -19.67
N LEU A 157 0.54 -13.24 -18.48
CA LEU A 157 -0.53 -14.21 -18.33
C LEU A 157 -1.87 -13.66 -18.83
N LEU A 158 -2.16 -12.38 -18.59
CA LEU A 158 -3.34 -11.72 -19.15
C LEU A 158 -3.32 -11.75 -20.68
N LEU A 159 -2.19 -11.39 -21.31
CA LEU A 159 -2.04 -11.38 -22.76
C LEU A 159 -2.17 -12.78 -23.38
N LEU A 160 -1.67 -13.82 -22.70
CA LEU A 160 -1.77 -15.21 -23.15
C LEU A 160 -3.21 -15.75 -23.05
N LEU A 161 -4.00 -15.23 -22.12
CA LEU A 161 -5.35 -15.72 -21.84
C LEU A 161 -6.45 -14.87 -22.50
N LEU A 162 -6.10 -13.90 -23.35
CA LEU A 162 -7.06 -13.05 -24.08
C LEU A 162 -8.01 -13.83 -25.00
N PHE A 163 -7.64 -15.05 -25.39
CA PHE A 163 -8.45 -15.90 -26.28
C PHE A 163 -9.51 -16.71 -25.54
N PHE A 164 -9.49 -16.74 -24.22
CA PHE A 164 -10.51 -17.40 -23.40
C PHE A 164 -11.65 -16.44 -23.10
N THR A 165 -12.85 -16.98 -22.87
CA THR A 165 -13.99 -16.21 -22.39
C THR A 165 -13.62 -15.48 -21.11
N PRO A 166 -13.73 -14.14 -21.04
CA PRO A 166 -13.35 -13.41 -19.84
C PRO A 166 -14.30 -13.82 -18.71
N ALA A 167 -13.72 -14.26 -17.60
CA ALA A 167 -14.43 -14.64 -16.39
C ALA A 167 -13.60 -14.22 -15.18
N LEU A 168 -14.26 -13.69 -14.16
CA LEU A 168 -13.67 -13.18 -12.92
C LEU A 168 -12.66 -14.15 -12.28
N GLU A 169 -12.93 -15.46 -12.34
CA GLU A 169 -12.07 -16.52 -11.81
C GLU A 169 -10.73 -16.61 -12.57
N ILE A 170 -10.71 -16.36 -13.87
CA ILE A 170 -9.49 -16.37 -14.68
C ILE A 170 -8.58 -15.22 -14.23
N PHE A 171 -9.12 -14.03 -14.03
CA PHE A 171 -8.36 -12.87 -13.58
C PHE A 171 -7.86 -13.03 -12.14
N ALA A 172 -8.67 -13.60 -11.25
CA ALA A 172 -8.24 -13.98 -9.91
C ALA A 172 -7.13 -15.05 -9.94
N GLY A 173 -7.24 -16.03 -10.84
CA GLY A 173 -6.23 -17.04 -11.11
C GLY A 173 -4.92 -16.44 -11.61
N ILE A 174 -4.96 -15.50 -12.57
CA ILE A 174 -3.78 -14.74 -13.03
C ILE A 174 -3.11 -14.04 -11.84
N TYR A 175 -3.91 -13.35 -11.02
CA TYR A 175 -3.41 -12.60 -9.87
C TYR A 175 -2.68 -13.52 -8.87
N LEU A 176 -3.22 -14.72 -8.63
CA LEU A 176 -2.63 -15.77 -7.80
C LEU A 176 -1.37 -16.37 -8.42
N LEU A 177 -1.44 -16.88 -9.65
CA LEU A 177 -0.31 -17.53 -10.33
C LEU A 177 0.89 -16.58 -10.45
N ALA A 178 0.65 -15.32 -10.75
CA ALA A 178 1.70 -14.31 -10.81
C ALA A 178 2.38 -14.01 -9.46
N SER A 179 1.68 -14.20 -8.34
CA SER A 179 2.26 -14.04 -6.99
C SER A 179 3.22 -15.19 -6.63
N VAL A 180 2.99 -16.38 -7.21
CA VAL A 180 3.78 -17.60 -7.00
C VAL A 180 4.94 -17.70 -8.00
N PHE A 181 4.78 -17.17 -9.21
CA PHE A 181 5.74 -17.30 -10.31
C PHE A 181 7.20 -16.96 -9.94
N PRO A 182 7.52 -15.87 -9.22
CA PRO A 182 8.91 -15.55 -8.89
C PRO A 182 9.50 -16.39 -7.75
N LEU A 183 8.70 -17.17 -7.02
CA LEU A 183 9.11 -17.86 -5.81
C LEU A 183 10.26 -18.86 -6.03
N PRO A 184 10.27 -19.74 -7.05
CA PRO A 184 11.36 -20.70 -7.24
C PRO A 184 12.72 -20.02 -7.36
N PHE A 185 12.78 -18.90 -8.10
CA PHE A 185 14.01 -18.11 -8.24
C PHE A 185 14.42 -17.49 -6.91
N LEU A 186 13.49 -16.86 -6.18
CA LEU A 186 13.78 -16.25 -4.88
C LEU A 186 14.25 -17.29 -3.86
N ILE A 187 13.54 -18.41 -3.78
CA ILE A 187 13.85 -19.53 -2.90
C ILE A 187 15.27 -20.05 -3.20
N SER A 188 15.64 -20.23 -4.47
CA SER A 188 17.00 -20.66 -4.86
C SER A 188 18.11 -19.72 -4.37
N ARG A 189 17.81 -18.41 -4.26
CA ARG A 189 18.77 -17.38 -3.84
C ARG A 189 18.77 -17.12 -2.35
N VAL A 190 17.69 -17.45 -1.64
CA VAL A 190 17.52 -17.21 -0.20
C VAL A 190 17.81 -18.47 0.63
N LEU A 191 17.54 -19.68 0.11
CA LEU A 191 17.75 -20.96 0.80
C LEU A 191 19.21 -21.23 1.21
N GLY A 192 20.19 -20.60 0.55
CA GLY A 192 21.60 -20.68 0.95
C GLY A 192 21.92 -20.03 2.30
N LYS A 193 20.96 -19.30 2.90
CA LYS A 193 21.10 -18.66 4.22
C LYS A 193 20.28 -19.45 5.24
N LYS A 194 20.95 -19.98 6.26
CA LYS A 194 20.39 -20.85 7.31
C LYS A 194 19.20 -20.18 8.03
N LEU A 195 17.99 -20.39 7.53
CA LEU A 195 16.76 -20.17 8.29
C LEU A 195 16.66 -21.33 9.29
N HIS A 196 16.73 -21.04 10.59
CA HIS A 196 16.48 -22.08 11.59
C HIS A 196 15.00 -22.47 11.56
N THR A 197 14.74 -23.76 11.48
CA THR A 197 13.41 -24.35 11.28
C THR A 197 12.65 -24.63 12.58
N SER A 198 13.18 -24.23 13.74
CA SER A 198 12.50 -24.49 15.02
C SER A 198 11.39 -23.48 15.31
N PHE A 199 10.17 -23.98 15.47
CA PHE A 199 9.05 -23.23 16.03
C PHE A 199 9.28 -22.96 17.51
N SER A 200 8.94 -21.76 17.98
CA SER A 200 9.00 -21.41 19.41
C SER A 200 7.80 -20.58 19.83
N TYR A 201 6.94 -21.17 20.66
CA TYR A 201 5.77 -20.48 21.21
C TYR A 201 6.15 -19.21 21.99
N ALA A 202 7.24 -19.25 22.76
CA ALA A 202 7.73 -18.08 23.50
C ALA A 202 8.09 -16.92 22.55
N THR A 203 8.70 -17.23 21.41
CA THR A 203 9.02 -16.25 20.36
C THR A 203 7.75 -15.73 19.69
N LEU A 204 6.80 -16.60 19.36
CA LEU A 204 5.49 -16.19 18.81
C LEU A 204 4.74 -15.25 19.76
N LYS A 205 4.71 -15.54 21.06
CA LYS A 205 4.08 -14.68 22.07
C LYS A 205 4.74 -13.30 22.16
N LYS A 206 6.08 -13.23 22.05
CA LYS A 206 6.82 -11.96 21.99
C LYS A 206 6.49 -11.18 20.73
N VAL A 207 6.45 -11.86 19.58
CA VAL A 207 6.06 -11.28 18.28
C VAL A 207 4.66 -10.68 18.37
N LEU A 208 3.66 -11.46 18.80
CA LEU A 208 2.27 -10.99 18.91
C LEU A 208 2.14 -9.78 19.84
N ARG A 209 2.77 -9.79 21.02
CA ARG A 209 2.74 -8.64 21.94
C ARG A 209 3.36 -7.38 21.34
N PHE A 210 4.43 -7.52 20.57
CA PHE A 210 5.05 -6.40 19.85
C PHE A 210 4.17 -5.90 18.71
N SER A 211 3.49 -6.81 18.02
CA SER A 211 2.61 -6.51 16.89
C SER A 211 1.34 -5.76 17.28
N VAL A 212 0.73 -6.05 18.45
CA VAL A 212 -0.55 -5.46 18.91
C VAL A 212 -0.65 -3.94 18.72
N PRO A 213 0.27 -3.10 19.24
CA PRO A 213 0.17 -1.65 19.06
C PRO A 213 0.39 -1.19 17.61
N LEU A 214 1.06 -1.99 16.78
CA LEU A 214 1.33 -1.67 15.37
C LEU A 214 0.17 -2.05 14.44
N TYR A 215 -0.75 -2.92 14.89
CA TYR A 215 -1.96 -3.27 14.12
C TYR A 215 -2.86 -2.06 13.88
N ILE A 216 -3.03 -1.21 14.90
CA ILE A 216 -3.99 -0.10 14.85
C ILE A 216 -3.64 0.85 13.69
N SER A 217 -2.36 1.22 13.56
CA SER A 217 -1.91 2.12 12.50
C SER A 217 -2.08 1.53 11.10
N GLY A 218 -1.68 0.27 10.93
CA GLY A 218 -1.78 -0.43 9.64
C GLY A 218 -3.23 -0.65 9.21
N ILE A 219 -4.10 -1.08 10.14
CA ILE A 219 -5.53 -1.27 9.88
C ILE A 219 -6.18 0.07 9.53
N ALA A 220 -5.91 1.12 10.30
CA ALA A 220 -6.47 2.44 10.03
C ALA A 220 -6.10 2.96 8.63
N TYR A 221 -4.84 2.81 8.23
CA TYR A 221 -4.37 3.18 6.89
C TYR A 221 -5.07 2.36 5.79
N ILE A 222 -5.15 1.04 5.96
CA ILE A 222 -5.79 0.15 4.96
C ILE A 222 -7.30 0.42 4.86
N LEU A 223 -7.99 0.62 5.99
CA LEU A 223 -9.39 1.00 6.01
C LEU A 223 -9.60 2.33 5.32
N LEU A 224 -8.83 3.37 5.68
CA LEU A 224 -8.93 4.69 5.06
C LEU A 224 -8.83 4.61 3.53
N GLY A 225 -7.90 3.80 3.00
CA GLY A 225 -7.67 3.68 1.57
C GLY A 225 -8.60 2.71 0.82
N ASN A 226 -9.41 1.88 1.49
CA ASN A 226 -10.16 0.79 0.82
C ASN A 226 -11.63 0.66 1.25
N LEU A 227 -12.06 1.34 2.32
CA LEU A 227 -13.41 1.22 2.85
C LEU A 227 -14.48 1.76 1.89
N ASP A 228 -14.12 2.76 1.09
CA ASP A 228 -14.95 3.32 0.02
C ASP A 228 -15.43 2.24 -0.97
N ALA A 229 -14.58 1.28 -1.32
CA ALA A 229 -14.96 0.15 -2.17
C ALA A 229 -16.10 -0.69 -1.58
N VAL A 230 -16.07 -0.90 -0.26
CA VAL A 230 -17.07 -1.69 0.46
C VAL A 230 -18.41 -0.98 0.48
N PHE A 231 -18.42 0.32 0.79
CA PHE A 231 -19.65 1.10 0.80
C PHE A 231 -20.24 1.23 -0.61
N ILE A 232 -19.41 1.53 -1.62
CA ILE A 232 -19.90 1.64 -3.00
C ILE A 232 -20.48 0.30 -3.48
N SER A 233 -19.80 -0.82 -3.24
CA SER A 233 -20.32 -2.14 -3.59
C SER A 233 -21.61 -2.51 -2.84
N ALA A 234 -21.83 -1.98 -1.64
CA ALA A 234 -23.02 -2.27 -0.84
C ALA A 234 -24.24 -1.43 -1.24
N TYR A 235 -24.04 -0.22 -1.75
CA TYR A 235 -25.13 0.73 -2.05
C TYR A 235 -25.41 0.91 -3.54
N LEU A 236 -24.44 0.66 -4.42
CA LEU A 236 -24.50 0.98 -5.85
C LEU A 236 -24.34 -0.28 -6.72
N SER A 237 -24.58 -0.12 -8.01
CA SER A 237 -24.42 -1.21 -8.98
C SER A 237 -22.95 -1.56 -9.25
N ASP A 238 -22.70 -2.77 -9.76
CA ASP A 238 -21.35 -3.22 -10.16
C ASP A 238 -20.73 -2.32 -11.24
N VAL A 239 -21.55 -1.73 -12.12
CA VAL A 239 -21.08 -0.78 -13.14
C VAL A 239 -20.58 0.53 -12.50
N GLU A 240 -21.33 1.07 -11.55
CA GLU A 240 -20.92 2.27 -10.81
C GLU A 240 -19.67 2.02 -9.97
N LEU A 241 -19.57 0.84 -9.36
CA LEU A 241 -18.36 0.39 -8.68
C LEU A 241 -17.17 0.39 -9.64
N SER A 242 -17.34 -0.09 -10.87
CA SER A 242 -16.30 -0.08 -11.91
C SER A 242 -15.88 1.31 -12.33
N TRP A 243 -16.82 2.24 -12.51
CA TRP A 243 -16.52 3.65 -12.79
C TRP A 243 -15.70 4.27 -11.67
N TYR A 244 -16.08 4.02 -10.41
CA TYR A 244 -15.32 4.54 -9.28
C TYR A 244 -13.93 3.90 -9.18
N MET A 245 -13.84 2.58 -9.33
CA MET A 245 -12.57 1.85 -9.22
C MET A 245 -11.61 2.15 -10.37
N SER A 246 -12.11 2.45 -11.57
CA SER A 246 -11.27 2.89 -12.69
C SER A 246 -10.68 4.28 -12.42
N ALA A 247 -11.49 5.25 -11.97
CA ALA A 247 -11.00 6.57 -11.57
C ALA A 247 -9.99 6.49 -10.43
N LYS A 248 -10.27 5.69 -9.40
CA LYS A 248 -9.36 5.45 -8.27
C LYS A 248 -8.06 4.75 -8.69
N THR A 249 -8.08 3.94 -9.74
CA THR A 249 -6.86 3.30 -10.28
C THR A 249 -5.89 4.36 -10.82
N LEU A 250 -6.40 5.40 -11.50
CA LEU A 250 -5.58 6.50 -12.00
C LEU A 250 -4.93 7.31 -10.87
N MET A 251 -5.52 7.33 -9.68
CA MET A 251 -4.98 8.05 -8.52
C MET A 251 -3.65 7.49 -8.02
N ALA A 252 -3.24 6.29 -8.44
CA ALA A 252 -1.95 5.70 -8.09
C ALA A 252 -0.75 6.61 -8.43
N VAL A 253 -0.87 7.47 -9.44
CA VAL A 253 0.21 8.39 -9.85
C VAL A 253 0.57 9.42 -8.76
N PHE A 254 -0.37 9.76 -7.88
CA PHE A 254 -0.14 10.72 -6.79
C PHE A 254 0.73 10.17 -5.67
N VAL A 255 0.95 8.85 -5.62
CA VAL A 255 1.76 8.20 -4.57
C VAL A 255 3.25 8.28 -4.89
N PHE A 256 3.65 8.50 -6.15
CA PHE A 256 5.06 8.52 -6.55
C PHE A 256 5.86 9.64 -5.87
N ALA A 257 5.31 10.86 -5.87
CA ALA A 257 5.97 12.03 -5.28
C ALA A 257 6.19 11.91 -3.75
N PRO A 258 5.16 11.64 -2.94
CA PRO A 258 5.34 11.48 -1.50
C PRO A 258 6.21 10.27 -1.19
N PHE A 259 6.11 9.15 -1.92
CA PHE A 259 6.98 8.00 -1.73
C PHE A 259 8.47 8.37 -1.92
N ALA A 260 8.81 9.06 -3.02
CA ALA A 260 10.19 9.50 -3.27
C ALA A 260 10.71 10.41 -2.14
N VAL A 261 9.89 11.38 -1.70
CA VAL A 261 10.23 12.28 -0.61
C VAL A 261 10.39 11.53 0.71
N SER A 262 9.49 10.60 1.04
CA SER A 262 9.52 9.77 2.25
C SER A 262 10.80 8.92 2.33
N THR A 263 11.32 8.43 1.20
CA THR A 263 12.59 7.67 1.17
C THR A 263 13.82 8.50 1.57
N VAL A 264 13.76 9.83 1.40
CA VAL A 264 14.85 10.76 1.72
C VAL A 264 14.61 11.41 3.09
N LEU A 265 13.41 11.95 3.33
CA LEU A 265 13.11 12.72 4.53
C LEU A 265 13.06 11.89 5.80
N LEU A 266 12.64 10.64 5.73
CA LEU A 266 12.58 9.77 6.92
C LEU A 266 13.99 9.59 7.51
N PRO A 267 15.01 9.08 6.77
CA PRO A 267 16.35 8.92 7.33
C PRO A 267 17.04 10.26 7.63
N GLU A 268 16.76 11.33 6.89
CA GLU A 268 17.31 12.65 7.18
C GLU A 268 16.77 13.24 8.48
N THR A 269 15.46 13.16 8.70
CA THR A 269 14.82 13.68 9.93
C THR A 269 15.23 12.90 11.16
N ALA A 270 15.49 11.60 11.02
CA ALA A 270 16.03 10.78 12.10
C ALA A 270 17.43 11.24 12.56
N ARG A 271 18.22 11.85 11.67
CA ARG A 271 19.57 12.38 11.99
C ARG A 271 19.55 13.82 12.40
N ASP A 272 18.94 14.65 11.57
CA ASP A 272 18.87 16.08 11.75
C ASP A 272 17.42 16.46 12.04
N LYS A 273 17.15 16.65 13.34
CA LYS A 273 15.84 16.95 13.92
C LYS A 273 15.33 18.37 13.57
N ARG A 274 15.85 18.99 12.50
CA ARG A 274 15.39 20.28 11.94
C ARG A 274 14.06 20.12 11.21
N LEU A 275 12.99 20.02 12.01
CA LEU A 275 11.61 19.84 11.59
C LEU A 275 11.20 20.79 10.44
N ALA A 276 11.42 22.11 10.62
CA ALA A 276 10.96 23.12 9.68
C ALA A 276 11.63 23.03 8.30
N ARG A 277 12.94 22.74 8.25
CA ARG A 277 13.68 22.64 6.98
C ARG A 277 13.22 21.42 6.17
N ASN A 278 13.14 20.26 6.84
CA ASN A 278 12.79 19.00 6.19
C ASN A 278 11.34 19.03 5.69
N LEU A 279 10.41 19.59 6.48
CA LEU A 279 9.03 19.80 6.05
C LEU A 279 8.92 20.79 4.90
N ARG A 280 9.63 21.93 4.95
CA ARG A 280 9.58 22.92 3.88
C ARG A 280 9.97 22.33 2.54
N PHE A 281 11.04 21.53 2.50
CA PHE A 281 11.46 20.83 1.29
C PHE A 281 10.40 19.84 0.80
N GLY A 282 9.99 18.90 1.67
CA GLY A 282 9.03 17.86 1.29
C GLY A 282 7.68 18.39 0.85
N VAL A 283 7.12 19.32 1.61
CA VAL A 283 5.82 19.94 1.32
C VAL A 283 5.88 20.73 0.02
N SER A 284 6.93 21.54 -0.21
CA SER A 284 7.02 22.34 -1.44
C SER A 284 7.14 21.45 -2.68
N PHE A 285 7.98 20.41 -2.62
CA PHE A 285 8.16 19.49 -3.74
C PHE A 285 6.88 18.68 -4.02
N VAL A 286 6.28 18.08 -3.00
CA VAL A 286 5.06 17.27 -3.17
C VAL A 286 3.88 18.13 -3.60
N LEU A 287 3.73 19.35 -3.05
CA LEU A 287 2.67 20.26 -3.48
C LEU A 287 2.81 20.61 -4.96
N LEU A 288 4.03 20.96 -5.41
CA LEU A 288 4.28 21.27 -6.82
C LEU A 288 3.94 20.07 -7.72
N VAL A 289 4.48 18.89 -7.41
CA VAL A 289 4.28 17.70 -8.25
C VAL A 289 2.83 17.23 -8.24
N SER A 290 2.19 17.13 -7.06
CA SER A 290 0.79 16.72 -6.96
C SER A 290 -0.15 17.72 -7.64
N THR A 291 0.13 19.03 -7.57
CA THR A 291 -0.66 20.04 -8.30
C THR A 291 -0.49 19.89 -9.81
N CYS A 292 0.73 19.73 -10.31
CA CYS A 292 0.98 19.49 -11.73
C CYS A 292 0.27 18.24 -12.24
N ILE A 293 0.27 17.17 -11.44
CA ILE A 293 -0.46 15.94 -11.74
C ILE A 293 -1.97 16.20 -11.73
N ALA A 294 -2.52 16.96 -10.77
CA ALA A 294 -3.95 17.21 -10.65
C ALA A 294 -4.56 18.03 -11.79
N ILE A 295 -3.81 18.94 -12.42
CA ILE A 295 -4.29 19.82 -13.50
C ILE A 295 -5.07 19.07 -14.59
N PRO A 296 -4.53 18.02 -15.25
CA PRO A 296 -5.27 17.29 -16.28
C PRO A 296 -6.54 16.60 -15.75
N PHE A 297 -6.54 16.10 -14.51
CA PHE A 297 -7.72 15.47 -13.91
C PHE A 297 -8.81 16.49 -13.56
N LEU A 298 -8.44 17.73 -13.21
CA LEU A 298 -9.36 18.82 -12.89
C LEU A 298 -9.94 19.46 -14.15
N LEU A 299 -9.10 19.76 -15.15
CA LEU A 299 -9.50 20.52 -16.34
C LEU A 299 -10.08 19.64 -17.45
N PHE A 300 -9.59 18.40 -17.57
CA PHE A 300 -9.94 17.52 -18.69
C PHE A 300 -10.32 16.09 -18.25
N PRO A 301 -11.19 15.91 -17.23
CA PRO A 301 -11.47 14.59 -16.66
C PRO A 301 -12.02 13.59 -17.69
N LYS A 302 -12.89 14.03 -18.60
CA LYS A 302 -13.45 13.18 -19.68
C LYS A 302 -12.36 12.68 -20.64
N ASN A 303 -11.48 13.57 -21.08
CA ASN A 303 -10.38 13.23 -21.99
C ASN A 303 -9.40 12.25 -21.32
N VAL A 304 -9.10 12.44 -20.03
CA VAL A 304 -8.24 11.52 -19.28
C VAL A 304 -8.85 10.12 -19.21
N ILE A 305 -10.14 10.00 -18.92
CA ILE A 305 -10.83 8.70 -18.91
C ILE A 305 -10.79 8.05 -20.30
N LEU A 306 -11.17 8.77 -21.35
CA LEU A 306 -11.23 8.22 -22.72
C LEU A 306 -9.85 7.91 -23.31
N LEU A 307 -8.78 8.54 -22.80
CA LEU A 307 -7.41 8.19 -23.18
C LEU A 307 -7.01 6.81 -22.66
N VAL A 308 -7.48 6.43 -21.47
CA VAL A 308 -7.02 5.24 -20.75
C VAL A 308 -8.00 4.07 -20.88
N TYR A 309 -9.30 4.35 -20.81
CA TYR A 309 -10.36 3.36 -20.74
C TYR A 309 -11.31 3.44 -21.94
N PRO A 310 -12.02 2.34 -22.29
CA PRO A 310 -13.08 2.37 -23.28
C PRO A 310 -14.24 3.30 -22.89
N HIS A 311 -15.09 3.67 -23.86
CA HIS A 311 -16.17 4.64 -23.67
C HIS A 311 -17.19 4.25 -22.59
N GLU A 312 -17.37 2.95 -22.31
CA GLU A 312 -18.22 2.44 -21.23
C GLU A 312 -17.82 2.93 -19.83
N TYR A 313 -16.57 3.39 -19.64
CA TYR A 313 -16.10 3.98 -18.40
C TYR A 313 -16.25 5.49 -18.34
N LEU A 314 -16.84 6.15 -19.35
CA LEU A 314 -16.86 7.61 -19.45
C LEU A 314 -17.35 8.26 -18.16
N ASP A 315 -18.43 7.76 -17.56
CA ASP A 315 -19.06 8.31 -16.34
C ASP A 315 -18.15 8.33 -15.10
N ALA A 316 -17.02 7.61 -15.12
CA ALA A 316 -15.96 7.73 -14.12
C ALA A 316 -15.38 9.16 -14.04
N TYR A 317 -15.57 10.00 -15.06
CA TYR A 317 -15.06 11.36 -15.09
C TYR A 317 -15.58 12.23 -13.93
N VAL A 318 -16.80 11.96 -13.43
CA VAL A 318 -17.46 12.78 -12.40
C VAL A 318 -16.67 12.80 -11.09
N VAL A 319 -16.04 11.68 -10.73
CA VAL A 319 -15.32 11.54 -9.45
C VAL A 319 -13.85 11.96 -9.54
N LEU A 320 -13.31 12.04 -10.76
CA LEU A 320 -11.89 12.21 -11.01
C LEU A 320 -11.32 13.54 -10.46
N PRO A 321 -12.00 14.71 -10.61
CA PRO A 321 -11.55 15.96 -10.00
C PRO A 321 -11.49 15.88 -8.47
N VAL A 322 -12.53 15.34 -7.84
CA VAL A 322 -12.64 15.26 -6.38
C VAL A 322 -11.60 14.31 -5.80
N LEU A 323 -11.42 13.13 -6.41
CA LEU A 323 -10.38 12.19 -6.03
C LEU A 323 -8.98 12.80 -6.18
N SER A 324 -8.71 13.53 -7.27
CA SER A 324 -7.41 14.17 -7.50
C SER A 324 -7.05 15.20 -6.42
N LEU A 325 -8.04 15.99 -5.98
CA LEU A 325 -7.85 16.95 -4.88
C LEU A 325 -7.63 16.22 -3.55
N GLY A 326 -8.39 15.16 -3.29
CA GLY A 326 -8.20 14.32 -2.10
C GLY A 326 -6.81 13.71 -2.06
N MET A 327 -6.31 13.25 -3.20
CA MET A 327 -4.96 12.71 -3.32
C MET A 327 -3.87 13.76 -3.10
N CYS A 328 -4.09 15.03 -3.45
CA CYS A 328 -3.17 16.10 -3.07
C CYS A 328 -3.04 16.21 -1.54
N PHE A 329 -4.16 16.15 -0.80
CA PHE A 329 -4.15 16.17 0.67
C PHE A 329 -3.50 14.93 1.26
N PHE A 330 -3.75 13.75 0.67
CA PHE A 330 -3.08 12.51 1.03
C PHE A 330 -1.56 12.62 0.86
N SER A 331 -1.08 13.05 -0.30
CA SER A 331 0.36 13.17 -0.58
C SER A 331 1.05 14.10 0.42
N LEU A 332 0.42 15.22 0.78
CA LEU A 332 0.94 16.11 1.81
C LEU A 332 0.94 15.46 3.19
N SER A 333 -0.15 14.78 3.56
CA SER A 333 -0.25 14.06 4.83
C SER A 333 0.84 13.01 4.99
N ASP A 334 1.18 12.29 3.91
CA ASP A 334 2.24 11.28 3.91
C ASP A 334 3.63 11.88 4.19
N VAL A 335 3.92 13.09 3.68
CA VAL A 335 5.16 13.82 4.00
C VAL A 335 5.24 14.12 5.50
N PHE A 336 4.15 14.61 6.09
CA PHE A 336 4.12 14.85 7.54
C PHE A 336 4.31 13.55 8.32
N ALA A 337 3.61 12.48 7.95
CA ALA A 337 3.75 11.17 8.58
C ALA A 337 5.21 10.70 8.56
N SER A 338 5.88 10.76 7.40
CA SER A 338 7.29 10.37 7.26
C SER A 338 8.25 11.19 8.12
N VAL A 339 8.04 12.50 8.23
CA VAL A 339 8.84 13.36 9.12
C VAL A 339 8.61 12.98 10.58
N TRP A 340 7.35 12.83 11.02
CA TRP A 340 7.04 12.47 12.41
C TRP A 340 7.51 11.06 12.79
N THR A 341 7.47 10.13 11.84
CA THR A 341 8.07 8.80 11.98
C THR A 341 9.59 8.90 12.09
N GLY A 342 10.25 9.78 11.32
CA GLY A 342 11.67 10.12 11.50
C GLY A 342 12.00 10.69 12.89
N PHE A 343 11.06 11.38 13.54
CA PHE A 343 11.20 11.81 14.94
C PHE A 343 11.00 10.70 15.99
N GLY A 344 10.75 9.47 15.57
CA GLY A 344 10.50 8.34 16.47
C GLY A 344 9.09 8.34 17.07
N LYS A 345 8.10 8.95 16.39
CA LYS A 345 6.71 8.98 16.86
C LYS A 345 5.71 8.31 15.89
N PRO A 346 5.91 7.04 15.48
CA PRO A 346 5.01 6.33 14.57
C PRO A 346 3.62 6.07 15.17
N VAL A 347 3.46 6.16 16.49
CA VAL A 347 2.15 6.02 17.16
C VAL A 347 1.19 7.16 16.76
N LEU A 348 1.72 8.35 16.45
CA LEU A 348 0.89 9.47 15.99
C LEU A 348 0.26 9.19 14.61
N GLU A 349 0.94 8.41 13.77
CA GLU A 349 0.41 8.00 12.47
C GLU A 349 -0.87 7.17 12.63
N GLY A 350 -0.87 6.22 13.58
CA GLY A 350 -2.06 5.43 13.88
C GLY A 350 -3.21 6.24 14.44
N PHE A 351 -2.92 7.26 15.27
CA PHE A 351 -3.95 8.18 15.75
C PHE A 351 -4.55 9.00 14.61
N VAL A 352 -3.73 9.65 13.78
CA VAL A 352 -4.20 10.52 12.70
C VAL A 352 -5.00 9.74 11.66
N TYR A 353 -4.47 8.60 11.20
CA TYR A 353 -5.20 7.75 10.25
C TYR A 353 -6.40 7.07 10.87
N GLY A 354 -6.38 6.76 12.17
CA GLY A 354 -7.55 6.25 12.89
C GLY A 354 -8.70 7.25 12.86
N VAL A 355 -8.44 8.52 13.21
CA VAL A 355 -9.45 9.59 13.14
C VAL A 355 -9.93 9.78 11.70
N ALA A 356 -9.03 9.83 10.72
CA ALA A 356 -9.39 9.98 9.32
C ALA A 356 -10.24 8.80 8.80
N ALA A 357 -9.92 7.56 9.19
CA ALA A 357 -10.70 6.37 8.83
C ALA A 357 -12.11 6.41 9.45
N CYS A 358 -12.26 6.87 10.70
CA CYS A 358 -13.56 7.07 11.33
C CYS A 358 -14.39 8.13 10.61
N VAL A 359 -13.78 9.27 10.24
CA VAL A 359 -14.44 10.30 9.42
C VAL A 359 -14.87 9.71 8.09
N ASN A 360 -13.98 8.98 7.40
CA ASN A 360 -14.28 8.35 6.13
C ASN A 360 -15.47 7.39 6.24
N ALA A 361 -15.47 6.49 7.23
CA ALA A 361 -16.56 5.54 7.45
C ALA A 361 -17.91 6.26 7.69
N LEU A 362 -17.91 7.30 8.52
CA LEU A 362 -19.10 8.08 8.82
C LEU A 362 -19.63 8.82 7.58
N THR A 363 -18.74 9.49 6.84
CA THR A 363 -19.12 10.21 5.62
C THR A 363 -19.55 9.27 4.51
N LEU A 364 -18.92 8.10 4.37
CA LEU A 364 -19.32 7.09 3.40
C LEU A 364 -20.75 6.62 3.68
N TYR A 365 -21.06 6.29 4.92
CA TYR A 365 -22.40 5.88 5.35
C TYR A 365 -23.47 6.94 5.05
N ILE A 366 -23.16 8.22 5.24
CA ILE A 366 -24.12 9.33 5.09
C ILE A 366 -24.28 9.78 3.63
N ILE A 367 -23.17 9.86 2.89
CA ILE A 367 -23.09 10.57 1.61
C ILE A 367 -23.23 9.61 0.41
N VAL A 368 -22.67 8.40 0.46
CA VAL A 368 -22.73 7.44 -0.68
C VAL A 368 -24.18 7.12 -1.08
N PRO A 369 -25.12 6.86 -0.15
CA PRO A 369 -26.51 6.59 -0.53
C PRO A 369 -27.22 7.78 -1.22
N LYS A 370 -26.71 9.00 -1.06
CA LYS A 370 -27.33 10.24 -1.58
C LYS A 370 -26.67 10.74 -2.87
N LEU A 371 -25.35 10.62 -2.98
CA LEU A 371 -24.55 11.18 -4.07
C LEU A 371 -23.83 10.11 -4.91
N GLY A 372 -24.10 8.83 -4.67
CA GLY A 372 -23.49 7.71 -5.40
C GLY A 372 -21.97 7.73 -5.32
N ILE A 373 -21.31 7.46 -6.45
CA ILE A 373 -19.84 7.41 -6.57
C ILE A 373 -19.17 8.73 -6.19
N LEU A 374 -19.84 9.87 -6.40
CA LEU A 374 -19.34 11.18 -5.98
C LEU A 374 -19.28 11.29 -4.45
N GLY A 375 -20.23 10.66 -3.75
CA GLY A 375 -20.21 10.57 -2.29
C GLY A 375 -19.00 9.81 -1.76
N GLY A 376 -18.56 8.76 -2.48
CA GLY A 376 -17.32 8.04 -2.18
C GLY A 376 -16.08 8.93 -2.30
N ALA A 377 -16.00 9.70 -3.39
CA ALA A 377 -14.88 10.60 -3.64
C ALA A 377 -14.82 11.75 -2.61
N ILE A 378 -15.96 12.35 -2.28
CA ILE A 378 -16.07 13.41 -1.27
C ILE A 378 -15.67 12.87 0.11
N SER A 379 -16.07 11.65 0.47
CA SER A 379 -15.71 11.03 1.74
C SER A 379 -14.19 10.88 1.90
N LEU A 380 -13.50 10.42 0.85
CA LEU A 380 -12.03 10.36 0.84
C LEU A 380 -11.39 11.75 0.93
N LEU A 381 -11.90 12.73 0.17
CA LEU A 381 -11.41 14.11 0.22
C LEU A 381 -11.49 14.67 1.65
N LEU A 382 -12.63 14.50 2.33
CA LEU A 382 -12.84 14.95 3.70
C LEU A 382 -11.90 14.23 4.67
N ALA A 383 -11.78 12.91 4.56
CA ALA A 383 -10.92 12.13 5.43
C ALA A 383 -9.43 12.51 5.29
N TYR A 384 -8.94 12.68 4.06
CA TYR A 384 -7.57 13.15 3.83
C TYR A 384 -7.36 14.61 4.23
N GLY A 385 -8.38 15.46 4.08
CA GLY A 385 -8.37 16.82 4.59
C GLY A 385 -8.23 16.88 6.12
N VAL A 386 -8.99 16.06 6.84
CA VAL A 386 -8.88 15.92 8.31
C VAL A 386 -7.50 15.41 8.71
N SER A 387 -6.97 14.39 8.01
CA SER A 387 -5.62 13.87 8.24
C SER A 387 -4.57 14.98 8.12
N LEU A 388 -4.61 15.76 7.04
CA LEU A 388 -3.68 16.85 6.79
C LEU A 388 -3.80 17.95 7.87
N MET A 389 -5.03 18.32 8.23
CA MET A 389 -5.29 19.31 9.27
C MET A 389 -4.69 18.88 10.62
N LEU A 390 -4.92 17.62 11.04
CA LEU A 390 -4.35 17.09 12.27
C LEU A 390 -2.82 17.12 12.25
N TRP A 391 -2.19 16.72 11.13
CA TRP A 391 -0.74 16.79 10.99
C TRP A 391 -0.20 18.22 11.12
N VAL A 392 -0.85 19.20 10.49
CA VAL A 392 -0.48 20.61 10.60
C VAL A 392 -0.63 21.09 12.05
N CYS A 393 -1.75 20.81 12.71
CA CYS A 393 -1.98 21.18 14.11
C CYS A 393 -0.92 20.59 15.05
N LEU A 394 -0.61 19.30 14.93
CA LEU A 394 0.42 18.63 15.72
C LEU A 394 1.80 19.26 15.48
N THR A 395 2.11 19.61 14.23
CA THR A 395 3.39 20.21 13.83
C THR A 395 3.54 21.62 14.39
N VAL A 396 2.52 22.48 14.26
CA VAL A 396 2.50 23.83 14.82
C VAL A 396 2.61 23.79 16.35
N ALA A 397 1.88 22.88 17.02
CA ALA A 397 1.95 22.72 18.46
C ALA A 397 3.36 22.33 18.95
N LYS A 398 4.10 21.52 18.17
CA LYS A 398 5.49 21.16 18.47
C LYS A 398 6.45 22.34 18.26
N MET A 399 6.28 23.11 17.18
CA MET A 399 7.13 24.29 16.89
C MET A 399 6.92 25.43 17.88
N ARG A 400 5.77 25.50 18.58
CA ARG A 400 5.56 26.49 19.65
C ARG A 400 6.22 26.12 20.99
N LYS A 401 6.54 24.83 21.19
CA LYS A 401 7.05 24.31 22.48
C LYS A 401 8.57 24.17 22.54
N GLY A 402 9.27 24.25 21.41
CA GLY A 402 10.72 24.19 21.33
C GLY A 402 11.23 25.37 20.54
#